data_AF-A0A3D2TNZ3-F1
#
_entry.id   AF-A0A3D2TNZ3-F1
#
_cell.length_a   1.000
_cell.length_b   1.000
_cell.length_c   1.000
_cell.angle_alpha   90.00
_cell.angle_beta   90.00
_cell.angle_gamma   90.00
#
_symmetry.space_group_name_H-M   'P 1'
#
loop_
_entity.id
_entity.type
_entity.pdbx_description
1 polymer ?
#
loop_
_entity_poly.entity_id
_entity_poly.type
_entity_poly.pdbx_seq_one_letter_code
_entity_poly.pdbx_strand_id
1 'polypeptide(L)' 'NAHIACHAANIAIYLNRTVKYDNTTNAFIDDDAANRMRSEALREPWRI' A
#
# COMPACT_ATOMS: atom_id res chain seq x y z
N ASN A 1 -7.72 8.44 8.13
CA ASN A 1 -7.68 6.95 8.18
C ASN A 1 -8.63 6.27 7.21
N ALA A 2 -9.82 6.80 6.90
CA ALA A 2 -10.74 6.16 5.94
C ALA A 2 -10.14 5.97 4.53
N HIS A 3 -9.42 6.97 4.00
CA HIS A 3 -8.73 6.87 2.70
C HIS A 3 -7.67 5.76 2.67
N ILE A 4 -6.91 5.59 3.77
CA ILE A 4 -5.88 4.56 3.90
C ILE A 4 -6.51 3.16 3.93
N ALA A 5 -7.62 2.99 4.66
CA ALA A 5 -8.33 1.72 4.72
C ALA A 5 -8.92 1.33 3.35
N CYS A 6 -9.47 2.28 2.61
CA CYS A 6 -9.96 2.05 1.24
C CYS A 6 -8.81 1.64 0.30
N HIS A 7 -7.66 2.33 0.37
CA HIS A 7 -6.47 1.98 -0.42
C HIS A 7 -5.94 0.58 -0.08
N ALA A 8 -5.84 0.26 1.20
CA ALA A 8 -5.42 -1.07 1.66
C ALA A 8 -6.40 -2.18 1.21
N ALA A 9 -7.70 -1.91 1.21
CA ALA A 9 -8.70 -2.85 0.69
C ALA A 9 -8.54 -3.09 -0.82
N ASN A 10 -8.27 -2.03 -1.60
CA ASN A 10 -8.00 -2.17 -3.03
C ASN A 10 -6.74 -3.01 -3.29
N ILE A 11 -5.68 -2.82 -2.51
CA ILE A 11 -4.46 -3.65 -2.59
C ILE A 11 -4.77 -5.11 -2.27
N ALA A 12 -5.58 -5.37 -1.23
CA ALA A 12 -5.99 -6.73 -0.87
C ALA A 12 -6.76 -7.42 -2.01
N ILE A 13 -7.69 -6.70 -2.63
CA ILE A 13 -8.48 -7.19 -3.78
C ILE A 13 -7.56 -7.46 -4.97
N TYR A 14 -6.64 -6.53 -5.29
CA TYR A 14 -5.72 -6.66 -6.41
C TYR A 14 -4.76 -7.85 -6.25
N LEU A 15 -4.22 -8.06 -5.04
CA LEU A 15 -3.36 -9.20 -4.72
C LEU A 15 -4.13 -10.50 -4.49
N ASN A 16 -5.46 -10.45 -4.49
CA ASN A 16 -6.38 -11.55 -4.22
C ASN A 16 -6.06 -12.29 -2.90
N ARG A 17 -5.71 -11.53 -1.84
CA ARG A 17 -5.42 -12.07 -0.50
C ARG A 17 -5.61 -11.03 0.58
N THR A 18 -5.68 -11.49 1.83
CA THR A 18 -5.69 -10.58 2.98
C THR A 18 -4.31 -9.97 3.20
N VAL A 19 -4.29 -8.70 3.61
CA VAL A 19 -3.07 -7.95 3.96
C VAL A 19 -3.23 -7.37 5.36
N LYS A 20 -2.15 -7.28 6.11
CA LYS A 20 -2.15 -6.67 7.45
C LYS A 20 -1.45 -5.32 7.38
N TYR A 21 -2.15 -4.27 7.79
CA TYR A 21 -1.64 -2.90 7.76
C TYR A 21 -1.41 -2.39 9.19
N ASP A 22 -0.21 -1.89 9.45
CA ASP A 22 0.12 -1.20 10.70
C ASP A 22 -0.10 0.31 10.53
N ASN A 23 -1.02 0.86 11.31
CA ASN A 23 -1.37 2.28 11.26
C ASN A 23 -0.33 3.18 11.95
N THR A 24 0.62 2.61 12.70
CA THR A 24 1.70 3.35 13.36
C THR A 24 2.82 3.65 12.37
N THR A 25 3.28 2.62 11.65
CA THR A 25 4.36 2.73 10.65
C THR A 25 3.87 3.03 9.24
N ASN A 26 2.55 2.97 9.03
CA ASN A 26 1.89 3.10 7.72
C ASN A 26 2.36 2.05 6.70
N ALA A 27 2.71 0.85 7.16
CA ALA A 27 3.28 -0.22 6.34
C ALA A 27 2.43 -1.49 6.41
N PHE A 28 2.58 -2.34 5.38
CA PHE A 28 2.06 -3.70 5.44
C PHE A 28 3.07 -4.59 6.17
N ILE A 29 2.59 -5.37 7.13
CA ILE A 29 3.41 -6.24 7.97
C ILE A 29 3.84 -7.45 7.13
N ASP A 30 5.16 -7.68 7.05
CA ASP A 30 5.79 -8.81 6.33
C ASP A 30 5.34 -8.96 4.86
N ASP A 31 5.02 -7.84 4.18
CA ASP A 31 4.42 -7.85 2.84
C ASP A 31 5.04 -6.82 1.89
N ASP A 32 6.15 -7.20 1.26
CA ASP A 32 6.87 -6.35 0.31
C ASP A 32 6.05 -6.04 -0.95
N ALA A 33 5.21 -6.99 -1.40
CA ALA A 33 4.38 -6.83 -2.58
C ALA A 33 3.30 -5.76 -2.36
N ALA A 34 2.63 -5.78 -1.20
CA ALA A 34 1.68 -4.75 -0.82
C ALA A 34 2.39 -3.41 -0.52
N ASN A 35 3.57 -3.46 0.12
CA ASN A 35 4.36 -2.25 0.39
C ASN A 35 4.79 -1.53 -0.89
N ARG A 36 5.10 -2.25 -1.98
CA ARG A 36 5.42 -1.63 -3.28
C ARG A 36 4.25 -0.82 -3.86
N MET A 37 3.00 -1.15 -3.51
CA MET A 37 1.79 -0.49 -4.02
C MET A 37 1.33 0.68 -3.15
N ARG A 38 2.12 1.06 -2.13
CA ARG A 38 1.81 2.21 -1.26
C ARG A 38 2.00 3.57 -1.93
N SER A 39 2.76 3.62 -3.02
CA SER A 39 3.04 4.85 -3.75
C SER A 39 3.00 4.59 -5.24
N GLU A 40 2.53 5.58 -5.99
CA GLU A 40 2.57 5.53 -7.44
C GLU A 40 4.01 5.60 -7.95
N ALA A 41 4.27 4.95 -9.08
CA ALA A 41 5.54 5.11 -9.76
C ALA A 41 5.66 6.56 -10.25
N LEU A 42 6.73 7.24 -9.83
CA LEU A 42 7.02 8.59 -10.29
C LEU A 42 7.55 8.55 -11.72
N ARG A 43 6.99 9.40 -12.57
CA ARG A 43 7.51 9.65 -13.92
C ARG A 43 8.69 10.63 -13.86
N GLU A 44 9.67 10.45 -14.74
CA GLU A 44 10.77 11.40 -14.87
C GLU A 44 10.27 12.80 -15.30
N PRO A 45 10.92 13.90 -14.84
CA PRO A 45 12.10 13.96 -13.97
C PRO A 45 11.77 14.01 -12.46
N TRP A 46 10.52 13.77 -12.05
CA TRP A 46 10.08 13.98 -10.67
C TRP A 46 10.60 12.87 -9.73
N ARG A 47 11.09 13.27 -8.55
CA ARG A 47 11.53 12.39 -7.45
C ARG A 47 10.85 12.85 -6.16
N ILE A 48 10.57 11.90 -5.25
CA ILE A 48 10.13 12.15 -3.86
C ILE A 48 11.36 12.39 -3.00
#